data_AF-A0A1S2M3B9-F1
#
_entry.id   AF-A0A1S2M3B9-F1
#
_cell.length_a   1.000
_cell.length_b   1.000
_cell.length_c   1.000
_cell.angle_alpha   90.00
_cell.angle_beta   90.00
_cell.angle_gamma   90.00
#
_symmetry.space_group_name_H-M   'P 1'
#
loop_
_entity.id
_entity.type
_entity.pdbx_description
1 polymer ?
#
loop_
_entity_poly.entity_id
_entity_poly.type
_entity_poly.pdbx_seq_one_letter_code
_entity_poly.pdbx_strand_id
1 'polypeptide(L)' 'MVIKPRHESRELIILKFLNARKNLTINERNYYNHLVKGFKGEQIFDQWLEKLPNDWLVLNDLNF' A
#
# COMPACT_ATOMS: atom_id res chain seq x y z
N MET A 1 12.59 -16.79 -5.01
CA MET A 1 11.67 -16.03 -4.16
C MET A 1 10.28 -16.03 -4.76
N VAL A 2 9.27 -16.45 -3.99
CA VAL A 2 7.86 -16.36 -4.38
C VAL A 2 7.25 -15.22 -3.57
N ILE A 3 6.77 -14.17 -4.25
CA ILE A 3 6.15 -13.01 -3.63
C ILE A 3 4.70 -12.93 -4.07
N LYS A 4 3.78 -12.84 -3.10
CA LYS A 4 2.38 -12.49 -3.40
C LYS A 4 2.31 -11.03 -3.91
N PRO A 5 1.71 -10.76 -5.08
CA PRO A 5 1.55 -9.40 -5.57
C PRO A 5 0.88 -8.50 -4.52
N ARG A 6 1.38 -7.27 -4.40
CA ARG A 6 0.85 -6.28 -3.46
C ARG A 6 -0.35 -5.56 -4.07
N HIS A 7 -1.39 -5.37 -3.27
CA HIS A 7 -2.61 -4.66 -3.69
C HIS A 7 -2.88 -3.44 -2.81
N GLU A 8 -3.38 -2.35 -3.42
CA GLU A 8 -3.90 -1.22 -2.64
C GLU A 8 -5.04 -1.73 -1.74
N SER A 9 -5.03 -1.33 -0.46
CA SER A 9 -6.12 -1.70 0.45
C SER A 9 -7.45 -1.13 -0.05
N ARG A 10 -8.55 -1.82 0.26
CA ARG A 10 -9.90 -1.37 -0.15
C ARG A 10 -10.19 0.06 0.33
N GLU A 11 -9.73 0.39 1.52
CA GLU A 11 -9.86 1.71 2.11
C GLU A 11 -9.08 2.78 1.33
N LEU A 12 -7.83 2.50 0.97
CA LEU A 12 -7.03 3.39 0.14
C LEU A 12 -7.71 3.65 -1.21
N ILE A 13 -8.25 2.60 -1.85
CA ILE A 13 -8.98 2.72 -3.12
C ILE A 13 -10.21 3.63 -2.96
N ILE A 14 -11.01 3.42 -1.92
CA ILE A 14 -12.22 4.23 -1.66
C ILE A 14 -11.84 5.70 -1.44
N LEU A 15 -10.87 5.97 -0.58
CA LEU A 15 -10.43 7.33 -0.28
C LEU A 15 -9.82 8.03 -1.51
N LYS A 16 -9.10 7.29 -2.36
CA LYS A 16 -8.58 7.79 -3.64
C LYS A 16 -9.71 8.28 -4.56
N PHE A 17 -10.78 7.49 -4.70
CA PHE A 17 -11.96 7.90 -5.48
C PHE A 17 -12.71 9.08 -4.83
N LEU A 18 -12.85 9.09 -3.51
CA LEU A 18 -13.50 10.18 -2.79
C LEU A 18 -12.70 11.49 -2.89
N ASN A 19 -11.38 11.44 -2.72
CA ASN A 19 -10.49 12.60 -2.84
C ASN A 19 -10.55 13.25 -4.23
N ALA A 20 -10.83 12.48 -5.28
CA ALA A 20 -10.98 13.00 -6.64
C ALA A 20 -12.33 13.70 -6.89
N ARG A 21 -13.36 13.43 -6.08
CA ARG A 21 -14.75 13.86 -6.34
C ARG A 21 -15.33 14.79 -5.28
N LYS A 22 -14.71 14.83 -4.10
CA LYS A 22 -15.15 15.61 -2.94
C LYS A 22 -13.94 16.29 -2.32
N ASN A 23 -14.15 17.47 -1.74
CA ASN A 23 -13.21 18.03 -0.77
C ASN A 23 -13.26 17.21 0.52
N LEU A 24 -12.29 16.32 0.70
CA LEU A 24 -12.05 15.65 1.98
C LEU A 24 -11.78 16.70 3.07
N THR A 25 -12.27 16.42 4.27
CA THR A 25 -11.88 17.13 5.49
C THR A 25 -10.37 16.97 5.71
N ILE A 26 -9.78 17.86 6.51
CA ILE A 26 -8.35 17.82 6.82
C ILE A 26 -7.95 16.46 7.41
N ASN A 27 -8.78 15.90 8.31
CA ASN A 27 -8.51 14.60 8.92
C ASN A 27 -8.58 13.46 7.90
N GLU A 28 -9.61 13.43 7.03
CA GLU A 28 -9.72 12.43 5.96
C GLU A 28 -8.55 12.53 4.98
N ARG A 29 -8.10 13.74 4.64
CA ARG A 29 -6.95 13.96 3.74
C ARG A 29 -5.64 13.52 4.38
N ASN A 30 -5.42 13.85 5.65
CA ASN A 30 -4.24 13.39 6.38
C ASN A 30 -4.20 11.86 6.44
N TYR A 31 -5.33 11.25 6.76
CA TYR A 31 -5.48 9.80 6.80
C TYR A 31 -5.22 9.15 5.44
N TYR A 32 -5.82 9.67 4.37
CA TYR A 32 -5.53 9.25 2.99
C TYR A 32 -4.04 9.36 2.65
N ASN A 33 -3.39 10.47 2.99
CA ASN A 33 -1.96 10.66 2.76
C ASN A 33 -1.10 9.66 3.54
N HIS A 34 -1.49 9.30 4.77
CA HIS A 34 -0.83 8.26 5.55
C HIS A 34 -0.93 6.89 4.87
N LEU A 35 -2.10 6.52 4.35
CA LEU A 35 -2.30 5.26 3.62
C LEU A 35 -1.47 5.23 2.33
N VAL A 36 -1.48 6.31 1.54
CA VAL A 36 -0.65 6.42 0.32
C VAL A 36 0.84 6.27 0.65
N LYS A 37 1.30 6.92 1.71
CA LYS A 37 2.70 6.84 2.14
C LYS A 37 3.07 5.43 2.60
N GLY A 38 2.20 4.77 3.36
CA GLY A 38 2.38 3.39 3.82
C GLY A 38 2.54 2.44 2.63
N PHE A 39 1.58 2.46 1.70
CA PHE A 39 1.61 1.63 0.50
C PHE A 39 2.86 1.85 -0.36
N LYS A 40 3.29 3.11 -0.54
CA LYS A 40 4.54 3.40 -1.26
C LYS A 40 5.77 2.85 -0.54
N GLY A 41 5.82 2.94 0.78
CA GLY A 41 6.90 2.36 1.58
C GLY A 41 6.99 0.85 1.42
N GLU A 42 5.84 0.18 1.41
CA GLU A 42 5.72 -1.25 1.15
C GLU A 42 6.21 -1.65 -0.26
N GLN A 43 5.88 -0.88 -1.30
CA GLN A 43 6.40 -1.12 -2.66
C GLN A 43 7.93 -0.96 -2.74
N ILE A 44 8.49 0.01 -2.02
CA ILE A 44 9.94 0.20 -1.94
C ILE A 44 10.59 -0.99 -1.21
N PHE A 45 9.95 -1.49 -0.17
CA PHE A 45 10.43 -2.68 0.54
C PHE A 45 10.46 -3.91 -0.37
N ASP A 46 9.46 -4.12 -1.22
CA ASP A 46 9.47 -5.20 -2.23
C ASP A 46 10.69 -5.08 -3.16
N GLN A 47 11.01 -3.86 -3.64
CA GLN A 47 12.20 -3.62 -4.48
C GLN A 47 13.52 -3.88 -3.75
N TRP A 48 13.56 -3.72 -2.43
CA TRP A 48 14.73 -4.07 -1.64
C TRP A 48 14.85 -5.58 -1.47
N LEU A 49 13.74 -6.29 -1.28
CA LEU A 49 13.70 -7.74 -1.18
C LEU A 49 14.16 -8.42 -2.48
N GLU A 50 13.85 -7.86 -3.65
CA GLU A 50 14.33 -8.38 -4.94
C GLU A 50 15.86 -8.50 -5.04
N LYS A 51 16.62 -7.75 -4.23
CA LYS A 51 18.09 -7.78 -4.22
C LYS A 51 18.67 -8.88 -3.34
N LEU A 52 17.83 -9.60 -2.58
CA LEU A 52 18.27 -10.58 -1.60
C LEU A 52 18.20 -12.02 -2.17
N PRO A 53 19.05 -12.95 -1.67
CA PRO A 53 19.11 -14.32 -2.19
C PRO A 53 17.79 -15.08 -2.00
N ASN A 54 17.58 -16.07 -2.87
CA ASN A 54 16.27 -16.51 -3.33
C ASN A 54 15.49 -17.48 -2.41
N ASP A 55 15.84 -17.60 -1.13
CA ASP A 55 15.38 -18.68 -0.25
C ASP A 55 14.14 -18.35 0.59
N TRP A 56 13.43 -17.27 0.26
CA TRP A 56 12.31 -16.77 1.08
C TRP A 56 10.97 -16.80 0.35
N LEU A 57 9.92 -17.02 1.16
CA LEU A 57 8.52 -16.85 0.79
C LEU A 57 8.00 -15.58 1.48
N VAL A 58 7.49 -14.64 0.69
CA VAL A 58 6.94 -13.37 1.21
C VAL A 58 5.44 -13.33 0.94
N LEU A 59 4.67 -13.32 2.03
CA LEU A 59 3.21 -13.24 1.99
C LEU A 59 2.78 -11.81 2.34
N ASN A 60 2.57 -11.01 1.30
CA ASN A 60 2.02 -9.67 1.43
C ASN A 60 0.51 -9.69 1.72
N ASP A 61 -0.01 -8.59 2.25
CA ASP A 61 -1.46 -8.34 2.41
C ASP A 61 -2.19 -9.44 3.20
N LEU A 62 -1.73 -9.71 4.42
CA LEU A 62 -2.27 -10.75 5.31
C LEU A 62 -3.56 -10.35 6.04
N ASN A 63 -3.94 -9.07 5.99
CA ASN A 63 -5.17 -8.57 6.61
C ASN A 63 -6.26 -8.34 5.54
N PHE A 64 -7.44 -8.89 5.80
CA PHE A 64 -8.64 -8.83 4.95
C PHE A 64 -9.48 -7.58 5.22
#